data_AF-A0A3R9QQL1-F1
#
_entry.id   AF-A0A3R9QQL1-F1
#
_cell.length_a   1.000
_cell.length_b   1.000
_cell.length_c   1.000
_cell.angle_alpha   90.00
_cell.angle_beta   90.00
_cell.angle_gamma   90.00
#
_symmetry.space_group_name_H-M   'P 1'
#
loop_
_entity.id
_entity.type
_entity.pdbx_description
1 polymer ?
#
loop_
_entity_poly.entity_id
_entity_poly.type
_entity_poly.pdbx_seq_one_letter_code
_entity_poly.pdbx_strand_id
1 'polypeptide(L)' 'MDQERNMKFMQIAMKHIQEGRAFLDEKGIELDMHDLQPALDMLMQVMNEAYEMGYEEGKNE' A
#
# COMPACT_ATOMS: atom_id res chain seq x y z
N MET A 1 -0.33 3.56 14.92
CA MET A 1 -1.45 3.56 13.95
C MET A 1 -2.69 3.01 14.61
N ASP A 2 -3.85 3.63 14.41
CA ASP A 2 -5.13 3.00 14.75
C ASP A 2 -5.39 1.85 13.75
N GLN A 3 -5.86 0.69 14.24
CA GLN A 3 -6.25 -0.44 13.41
C GLN A 3 -7.25 -0.03 12.33
N GLU A 4 -8.14 0.92 12.62
CA GLU A 4 -9.11 1.44 11.65
C GLU A 4 -8.41 2.11 10.45
N ARG A 5 -7.32 2.84 10.70
CA ARG A 5 -6.56 3.53 9.64
C ARG A 5 -5.78 2.54 8.78
N ASN A 6 -5.20 1.51 9.38
CA ASN A 6 -4.55 0.42 8.63
C ASN A 6 -5.53 -0.27 7.68
N MET A 7 -6.77 -0.54 8.13
CA MET A 7 -7.80 -1.13 7.26
C MET A 7 -8.17 -0.22 6.08
N LYS A 8 -8.27 1.10 6.30
CA LYS A 8 -8.53 2.07 5.22
C LYS A 8 -7.40 2.10 4.19
N PHE A 9 -6.15 2.09 4.64
CA PHE A 9 -4.98 2.01 3.76
C PHE A 9 -4.94 0.71 2.96
N MET A 10 -5.23 -0.43 3.58
CA MET A 10 -5.34 -1.70 2.87
C MET A 10 -6.45 -1.67 1.81
N GLN A 11 -7.60 -1.06 2.09
CA GLN A 11 -8.67 -0.90 1.09
C GLN A 11 -8.24 -0.05 -0.11
N ILE A 12 -7.47 1.02 0.12
CA ILE A 12 -6.91 1.85 -0.94
C ILE A 12 -5.88 1.04 -1.75
N ALA A 13 -4.94 0.39 -1.07
CA ALA A 13 -3.91 -0.44 -1.69
C ALA A 13 -4.53 -1.53 -2.59
N MET A 14 -5.56 -2.24 -2.10
CA MET A 14 -6.22 -3.32 -2.84
C MET A 14 -6.87 -2.89 -4.15
N LYS A 15 -7.30 -1.62 -4.27
CA LYS A 15 -7.80 -1.09 -5.54
C LYS A 15 -6.68 -1.01 -6.59
N HIS A 16 -5.48 -0.60 -6.17
CA HIS A 16 -4.34 -0.43 -7.07
C HIS A 16 -3.55 -1.72 -7.32
N ILE A 17 -3.58 -2.67 -6.38
CA ILE A 17 -2.93 -3.97 -6.54
C ILE A 17 -3.47 -4.73 -7.75
N GLN A 18 -4.77 -4.62 -8.03
CA GLN A 18 -5.35 -5.29 -9.20
C GLN A 18 -4.81 -4.72 -10.52
N GLU A 19 -4.60 -3.40 -10.59
CA GLU A 19 -4.01 -2.72 -11.76
C GLU A 19 -2.54 -3.13 -11.95
N GLY A 20 -1.76 -3.13 -10.85
CA GLY A 20 -0.36 -3.58 -10.87
C GLY A 20 -0.23 -5.06 -11.23
N ARG A 21 -1.12 -5.90 -10.71
CA ARG A 21 -1.17 -7.33 -11.04
C ARG A 21 -1.45 -7.55 -12.52
N ALA A 22 -2.43 -6.86 -13.10
CA ALA A 22 -2.73 -6.96 -14.53
C ALA A 22 -1.52 -6.59 -15.40
N PHE A 23 -0.81 -5.50 -15.05
CA PHE A 23 0.41 -5.11 -15.75
C PHE A 23 1.51 -6.17 -15.70
N LEU A 24 1.69 -6.83 -14.55
CA LEU A 24 2.70 -7.89 -14.38
C LEU A 24 2.30 -9.16 -15.14
N ASP A 25 1.00 -9.54 -15.08
CA ASP A 25 0.43 -10.64 -15.84
C ASP A 25 0.64 -10.43 -17.35
N GLU A 26 0.44 -9.21 -17.88
CA GLU A 26 0.72 -8.85 -19.30
C GLU A 26 2.18 -9.03 -19.71
N LYS A 27 3.12 -8.95 -18.77
CA LYS A 27 4.55 -9.20 -18.99
C LYS A 27 4.93 -10.67 -18.79
N GLY A 28 3.96 -11.54 -18.53
CA GLY A 28 4.17 -12.97 -18.26
C GLY A 28 4.72 -13.25 -16.85
N ILE A 29 4.60 -12.28 -15.93
CA ILE A 29 4.99 -12.45 -14.53
C ILE A 29 3.74 -12.79 -13.74
N GLU A 30 3.53 -14.09 -13.50
CA GLU A 30 2.44 -14.55 -12.63
C GLU A 30 2.87 -14.42 -11.17
N LEU A 31 2.17 -13.58 -10.41
CA LEU A 31 2.35 -13.46 -8.97
C LEU A 31 1.12 -14.00 -8.25
N ASP A 32 1.37 -14.79 -7.21
CA ASP A 32 0.35 -15.18 -6.26
C ASP A 32 0.30 -14.22 -5.05
N MET A 33 -0.64 -14.46 -4.13
CA MET A 33 -0.79 -13.61 -2.95
C MET A 33 0.39 -13.72 -1.97
N HIS A 34 1.14 -14.81 -1.99
CA HIS A 34 2.32 -14.99 -1.15
C HIS A 34 3.50 -14.18 -1.70
N ASP A 35 3.67 -14.14 -3.02
CA ASP A 35 4.68 -13.30 -3.68
C ASP A 35 4.42 -11.81 -3.47
N LEU A 36 3.14 -11.42 -3.38
CA LEU A 36 2.75 -10.03 -3.15
C LEU A 36 2.91 -9.60 -1.68
N GLN A 37 2.84 -10.52 -0.72
CA GLN A 37 2.85 -10.18 0.71
C GLN A 37 4.01 -9.24 1.13
N PRO A 38 5.27 -9.46 0.72
CA PRO A 38 6.38 -8.56 1.06
C PRO A 38 6.20 -7.15 0.47
N ALA A 39 5.66 -7.06 -0.75
CA ALA A 39 5.38 -5.78 -1.38
C ALA A 39 4.23 -5.04 -0.68
N LEU A 40 3.21 -5.77 -0.20
CA LEU A 40 2.12 -5.22 0.60
C LEU A 40 2.61 -4.66 1.94
N ASP A 41 3.49 -5.40 2.62
CA ASP A 41 4.06 -4.96 3.89
C ASP A 41 4.88 -3.67 3.71
N MET A 42 5.71 -3.62 2.66
CA MET A 42 6.47 -2.42 2.30
C MET A 42 5.57 -1.25 1.95
N LEU A 43 4.52 -1.48 1.14
CA LEU A 43 3.54 -0.45 0.78
C LEU A 43 2.88 0.15 2.03
N MET A 44 2.49 -0.69 2.99
CA MET A 44 1.90 -0.24 4.25
C MET A 44 2.88 0.60 5.08
N GLN A 45 4.16 0.24 5.12
CA GLN A 45 5.20 1.04 5.79
C GLN A 45 5.35 2.42 5.14
N VAL A 46 5.48 2.48 3.81
CA VAL A 46 5.61 3.75 3.07
C VAL A 46 4.39 4.65 3.28
N MET A 47 3.17 4.11 3.23
CA MET A 47 1.97 4.90 3.49
C MET A 47 1.91 5.45 4.92
N ASN A 48 2.42 4.70 5.91
CA ASN A 48 2.49 5.18 7.28
C ASN A 48 3.50 6.32 7.42
N GLU A 49 4.70 6.17 6.86
CA GLU A 49 5.72 7.23 6.86
C GLU A 49 5.21 8.50 6.18
N ALA A 50 4.55 8.36 5.02
CA ALA A 50 3.97 9.50 4.30
C ALA A 50 2.84 10.17 5.10
N TYR A 51 2.00 9.40 5.78
CA TYR A 51 0.95 9.94 6.64
C TYR A 51 1.53 10.71 7.84
N GLU A 52 2.54 10.16 8.49
CA GLU A 52 3.21 10.80 9.62
C GLU A 52 3.91 12.09 9.18
N MET A 53 4.58 12.08 8.03
CA MET A 53 5.17 13.27 7.42
C MET A 53 4.12 14.37 7.22
N GLY A 54 3.02 14.07 6.52
CA GLY A 54 1.96 15.06 6.29
C GLY A 54 1.25 15.53 7.55
N TYR A 55 1.13 14.66 8.56
CA TYR A 55 0.56 15.03 9.87
C TYR A 55 1.46 16.00 10.63
N GLU A 56 2.77 15.81 10.61
CA GLU A 56 3.72 16.74 11.22
C GLU A 56 3.80 18.07 10.46
N GLU A 57 3.76 18.04 9.12
CA GLU A 57 3.68 19.26 8.31
C GLU A 57 2.44 20.09 8.67
N GLY A 58 1.25 19.48 8.72
CA GLY A 58 0.01 20.18 9.05
C GLY A 58 -0.12 20.68 10.49
N LYS A 59 0.73 20.23 11.43
CA LYS A 59 0.81 20.81 12.78
C LYS A 59 1.63 22.09 12.81
N ASN A 60 2.53 22.27 11.84
CA ASN A 60 3.44 23.40 11.76
C ASN A 60 2.88 24.54 10.88
N GLU A 61 1.67 24.37 10.32
CA GLU A 61 0.85 25.38 9.66
C GLU A 61 -0.16 26.02 10.63
#